data_AF-A0A6B9F2F8-F1
#
_entry.id   AF-A0A6B9F2F8-F1
#
_cell.length_a   1.000
_cell.length_b   1.000
_cell.length_c   1.000
_cell.angle_alpha   90.00
_cell.angle_beta   90.00
_cell.angle_gamma   90.00
#
_symmetry.space_group_name_H-M   'P 1'
#
loop_
_entity.id
_entity.type
_entity.pdbx_description
1 polymer ?
#
loop_
_entity_poly.entity_id
_entity_poly.type
_entity_poly.pdbx_seq_one_letter_code
_entity_poly.pdbx_strand_id
1 'polypeptide(L)'
;MVTVRAQAHTLEAVTAGMILLASVVFALQVTAVTPLSASTSSQHIENQQQSSAVGVLDTARETGALKAAVVHWDDTNGTLHGVSAGAYTTDAEVNETRLGRMLLDTFQSRGVAFNVYVTYTGDTGTVARERFIYRGEPSDNAATATTSLALYDDDPLYDANGTATDTTVNGSSTYGNFVPSGSDTGLYNVVRVEVVVWRM
;
A
#
# COMPACT_ATOMS: atom_id res chain seq x y z
N MET A 1 68.05 -47.93 -16.04
CA MET A 1 68.17 -46.65 -15.31
C MET A 1 66.99 -45.76 -15.68
N VAL A 2 65.77 -46.16 -15.28
CA VAL A 2 64.55 -45.38 -15.46
C VAL A 2 63.84 -45.47 -14.13
N THR A 3 64.01 -44.49 -13.25
CA THR A 3 63.33 -44.56 -11.95
C THR A 3 63.03 -43.18 -11.40
N VAL A 4 64.01 -42.29 -11.22
CA VAL A 4 63.79 -41.07 -10.42
C VAL A 4 62.98 -39.99 -11.14
N ARG A 5 63.26 -39.71 -12.42
CA ARG A 5 62.52 -38.67 -13.20
C ARG A 5 61.07 -39.06 -13.49
N ALA A 6 60.84 -40.33 -13.82
CA ALA A 6 59.49 -40.83 -14.09
C ALA A 6 58.60 -40.82 -12.82
N GLN A 7 59.18 -41.12 -11.66
CA GLN A 7 58.51 -41.04 -10.35
C GLN A 7 58.18 -39.59 -9.95
N ALA A 8 59.09 -38.65 -10.23
CA ALA A 8 58.84 -37.23 -9.97
C ALA A 8 57.65 -36.70 -10.79
N HIS A 9 57.57 -37.03 -12.08
CA HIS A 9 56.45 -36.60 -12.94
C HIS A 9 55.10 -37.23 -12.55
N THR A 10 55.10 -38.44 -12.00
CA THR A 10 53.87 -39.05 -11.47
C THR A 10 53.42 -38.34 -10.19
N LEU A 11 54.33 -38.01 -9.28
CA LEU A 11 54.00 -37.29 -8.06
C LEU A 11 53.55 -35.85 -8.33
N GLU A 12 54.16 -35.19 -9.32
CA GLU A 12 53.77 -33.88 -9.81
C GLU A 12 52.38 -33.89 -10.45
N ALA A 13 52.08 -34.88 -11.30
CA ALA A 13 50.76 -35.03 -11.91
C ALA A 13 49.65 -35.29 -10.87
N VAL A 14 49.94 -36.10 -9.85
CA VAL A 14 49.00 -36.34 -8.74
C VAL A 14 48.80 -35.06 -7.93
N THR A 15 49.85 -34.29 -7.66
CA THR A 15 49.76 -33.02 -6.91
C THR A 15 48.98 -31.97 -7.69
N ALA A 16 49.26 -31.83 -8.99
CA ALA A 16 48.51 -30.94 -9.88
C ALA A 16 47.02 -31.34 -9.97
N GLY A 17 46.74 -32.64 -10.02
CA GLY A 17 45.39 -33.19 -9.95
C GLY A 17 44.67 -32.85 -8.64
N MET A 18 45.37 -32.94 -7.50
CA MET A 18 44.82 -32.54 -6.20
C MET A 18 44.53 -31.04 -6.13
N ILE A 19 45.42 -30.20 -6.66
CA ILE A 19 45.20 -28.74 -6.70
C ILE A 19 44.00 -28.39 -7.59
N LEU A 20 43.89 -29.02 -8.76
CA LEU A 20 42.74 -28.85 -9.64
C LEU A 20 41.44 -29.29 -8.96
N LEU A 21 41.41 -30.47 -8.33
CA LEU A 21 40.25 -30.94 -7.59
C LEU A 21 39.87 -30.01 -6.44
N ALA A 22 40.85 -29.54 -5.65
CA ALA A 22 40.63 -28.58 -4.58
C ALA A 22 40.09 -27.25 -5.10
N SER A 23 40.60 -26.77 -6.23
CA SER A 23 40.13 -25.53 -6.86
C SER A 23 38.70 -25.65 -7.39
N VAL A 24 38.32 -26.79 -7.95
CA VAL A 24 36.95 -27.07 -8.42
C VAL A 24 36.00 -27.19 -7.24
N VAL A 25 36.39 -27.91 -6.18
CA VAL A 25 35.60 -28.01 -4.95
C VAL A 25 35.40 -26.64 -4.31
N PHE A 26 36.43 -25.79 -4.27
CA PHE A 26 36.33 -24.43 -3.77
C PHE A 26 35.40 -23.58 -4.64
N ALA A 27 35.55 -23.63 -5.97
CA ALA A 27 34.68 -22.92 -6.90
C ALA A 27 33.20 -23.35 -6.79
N LEU A 28 32.94 -24.64 -6.59
CA LEU A 28 31.59 -25.19 -6.37
C LEU A 28 30.99 -24.78 -5.03
N GLN A 29 31.80 -24.49 -4.01
CA GLN A 29 31.30 -23.96 -2.73
C GLN A 29 30.95 -22.46 -2.83
N VAL A 30 31.57 -21.72 -3.75
CA VAL A 30 31.32 -20.27 -3.95
C VAL A 30 30.00 -19.99 -4.69
N THR A 31 29.43 -20.96 -5.40
CA THR A 31 28.15 -20.77 -6.13
C THR A 31 26.89 -20.84 -5.26
N ALA A 32 27.02 -21.12 -3.96
CA ALA A 32 25.90 -21.23 -3.03
C ALA A 32 25.75 -20.01 -2.09
N VAL A 33 26.05 -18.81 -2.58
CA VAL A 33 25.73 -17.56 -1.86
C VAL A 33 25.04 -16.59 -2.82
N THR A 34 23.84 -16.97 -3.26
CA THR A 34 22.84 -16.00 -3.69
C THR A 34 21.93 -15.75 -2.47
N PRO A 35 21.74 -14.50 -2.03
CA PRO A 35 20.98 -14.23 -0.82
C PRO A 35 19.49 -14.47 -1.06
N LEU A 36 19.02 -15.69 -0.79
CA LEU A 36 17.60 -15.96 -0.59
C LEU A 36 17.04 -15.08 0.55
N SER A 37 17.89 -14.73 1.52
CA SER A 37 17.56 -13.91 2.68
C SER A 37 17.08 -12.49 2.38
N ALA A 38 17.55 -11.86 1.29
CA ALA A 38 17.14 -10.50 0.97
C ALA A 38 15.68 -10.46 0.49
N SER A 39 15.31 -11.37 -0.40
CA SER A 39 13.94 -11.46 -0.93
C SER A 39 12.94 -11.95 0.12
N THR A 40 13.30 -12.93 0.95
CA THR A 40 12.43 -13.39 2.04
C THR A 40 12.28 -12.36 3.15
N SER A 41 13.32 -11.58 3.45
CA SER A 41 13.21 -10.45 4.39
C SER A 41 12.33 -9.34 3.84
N SER A 42 12.46 -8.96 2.57
CA SER A 42 11.56 -7.98 1.94
C SER A 42 10.11 -8.45 1.97
N GLN A 43 9.83 -9.70 1.57
CA GLN A 43 8.48 -10.27 1.64
C GLN A 43 7.93 -10.31 3.07
N HIS A 44 8.78 -10.59 4.07
CA HIS A 44 8.33 -10.59 5.46
C HIS A 44 7.90 -9.19 5.92
N ILE A 45 8.65 -8.16 5.53
CA ILE A 45 8.32 -6.77 5.84
C ILE A 45 7.06 -6.32 5.09
N GLU A 46 6.92 -6.65 3.81
CA GLU A 46 5.72 -6.38 3.02
C GLU A 46 4.48 -7.03 3.66
N ASN A 47 4.56 -8.31 4.04
CA ASN A 47 3.47 -9.02 4.71
C ASN A 47 3.07 -8.38 6.05
N GLN A 48 4.04 -7.89 6.83
CA GLN A 48 3.76 -7.19 8.09
C GLN A 48 3.08 -5.84 7.85
N GLN A 49 3.54 -5.08 6.84
CA GLN A 49 2.94 -3.80 6.48
C GLN A 49 1.52 -3.97 5.94
N GLN A 50 1.31 -4.97 5.09
CA GLN A 50 -0.01 -5.35 4.59
C GLN A 50 -0.95 -5.70 5.75
N SER A 51 -0.51 -6.56 6.68
CA SER A 51 -1.32 -6.95 7.84
C SER A 51 -1.70 -5.75 8.71
N SER A 52 -0.78 -4.80 8.89
CA SER A 52 -1.05 -3.56 9.62
C SER A 52 -2.06 -2.68 8.90
N ALA A 53 -1.95 -2.54 7.58
CA ALA A 53 -2.87 -1.75 6.76
C ALA A 53 -4.28 -2.37 6.72
N VAL A 54 -4.38 -3.70 6.63
CA VAL A 54 -5.64 -4.45 6.76
C VAL A 54 -6.26 -4.18 8.13
N GLY A 55 -5.49 -4.30 9.22
CA GLY A 55 -5.99 -4.06 10.57
C GLY A 55 -6.54 -2.64 10.78
N VAL A 56 -5.87 -1.62 10.21
CA VAL A 56 -6.38 -0.24 10.25
C VAL A 56 -7.68 -0.10 9.45
N LEU A 57 -7.76 -0.66 8.24
CA LEU A 57 -8.97 -0.59 7.42
C LEU A 57 -10.15 -1.32 8.06
N ASP A 58 -9.94 -2.50 8.63
CA ASP A 58 -10.99 -3.26 9.31
C ASP A 58 -11.50 -2.49 10.54
N THR A 59 -10.59 -1.99 11.37
CA THR A 59 -10.97 -1.17 12.54
C THR A 59 -11.71 0.10 12.11
N ALA A 60 -11.25 0.79 11.06
CA ALA A 60 -11.90 2.00 10.57
C ALA A 60 -13.30 1.70 10.00
N ARG A 61 -13.48 0.54 9.36
CA ARG A 61 -14.78 0.08 8.84
C ARG A 61 -15.74 -0.25 9.99
N GLU A 62 -15.28 -1.00 10.99
CA GLU A 62 -16.10 -1.39 12.15
C GLU A 62 -16.52 -0.20 13.02
N THR A 63 -15.66 0.79 13.18
CA THR A 63 -15.94 2.01 13.97
C THR A 63 -16.69 3.09 13.18
N GLY A 64 -16.97 2.86 11.90
CA GLY A 64 -17.58 3.83 10.98
C GLY A 64 -16.66 4.98 10.58
N ALA A 65 -15.40 5.00 11.03
CA ALA A 65 -14.42 6.01 10.68
C ALA A 65 -14.10 6.02 9.17
N LEU A 66 -14.14 4.86 8.51
CA LEU A 66 -13.92 4.74 7.07
C LEU A 66 -15.02 5.45 6.28
N LYS A 67 -16.29 5.16 6.61
CA LYS A 67 -17.43 5.82 5.93
C LYS A 67 -17.39 7.32 6.18
N ALA A 68 -17.27 7.73 7.44
CA ALA A 68 -17.21 9.15 7.82
C ALA A 68 -16.09 9.91 7.09
N ALA A 69 -14.94 9.27 6.83
CA ALA A 69 -13.85 9.90 6.08
C ALA A 69 -14.19 10.07 4.60
N VAL A 70 -14.80 9.08 3.95
CA VAL A 70 -15.15 9.14 2.52
C VAL A 70 -16.23 10.19 2.25
N VAL A 71 -17.19 10.37 3.16
CA VAL A 71 -18.25 11.39 3.05
C VAL A 71 -17.90 12.71 3.74
N HIS A 72 -16.65 12.91 4.13
CA HIS A 72 -16.17 14.17 4.71
C HIS A 72 -15.90 15.18 3.60
N TRP A 73 -16.92 15.96 3.26
CA TRP A 73 -16.99 16.73 2.02
C TRP A 73 -17.53 18.14 2.24
N ASP A 74 -16.80 19.10 1.71
CA ASP A 74 -17.22 20.50 1.66
C ASP A 74 -18.14 20.70 0.44
N ASP A 75 -19.45 20.56 0.66
CA ASP A 75 -20.45 20.73 -0.40
C ASP A 75 -20.51 22.17 -0.95
N THR A 76 -20.05 23.16 -0.18
CA THR A 76 -20.04 24.56 -0.61
C THR A 76 -18.94 24.80 -1.63
N ASN A 77 -17.75 24.25 -1.38
CA ASN A 77 -16.58 24.42 -2.23
C ASN A 77 -16.40 23.30 -3.26
N GLY A 78 -17.14 22.20 -3.13
CA GLY A 78 -17.03 21.02 -3.99
C GLY A 78 -15.66 20.35 -3.86
N THR A 79 -15.15 20.22 -2.64
CA THR A 79 -13.85 19.60 -2.36
C THR A 79 -13.83 18.90 -1.00
N LEU A 80 -12.74 18.18 -0.71
CA LEU A 80 -12.51 17.60 0.62
C LEU A 80 -12.25 18.74 1.63
N HIS A 81 -12.81 18.63 2.82
CA HIS A 81 -12.56 19.64 3.87
C HIS A 81 -11.07 19.76 4.19
N GLY A 82 -10.59 20.99 4.36
CA GLY A 82 -9.20 21.26 4.74
C GLY A 82 -8.17 21.01 3.63
N VAL A 83 -8.60 20.62 2.43
CA VAL A 83 -7.68 20.27 1.33
C VAL A 83 -7.43 21.44 0.39
N SER A 84 -6.16 21.63 0.02
CA SER A 84 -5.73 22.64 -0.96
C SER A 84 -5.41 22.09 -2.36
N ALA A 85 -5.16 20.78 -2.48
CA ALA A 85 -4.58 20.15 -3.68
C ALA A 85 -5.41 18.96 -4.23
N GLY A 86 -6.69 18.87 -3.88
CA GLY A 86 -7.60 17.80 -4.32
C GLY A 86 -7.45 16.46 -3.58
N ALA A 87 -6.43 16.30 -2.75
CA ALA A 87 -6.23 15.17 -1.83
C ALA A 87 -5.56 15.66 -0.54
N TYR A 88 -5.66 14.91 0.56
CA TYR A 88 -4.86 15.20 1.76
C TYR A 88 -3.39 14.86 1.52
N THR A 89 -2.50 15.83 1.73
CA THR A 89 -1.06 15.69 1.42
C THR A 89 -0.17 15.91 2.63
N THR A 90 -0.59 16.77 3.57
CA THR A 90 0.16 17.07 4.79
C THR A 90 -0.37 16.30 6.00
N ASP A 91 0.44 16.16 7.06
CA ASP A 91 -0.03 15.51 8.30
C ASP A 91 -1.22 16.26 8.92
N ALA A 92 -1.26 17.60 8.82
CA ALA A 92 -2.37 18.40 9.32
C ALA A 92 -3.67 18.10 8.56
N GLU A 93 -3.60 18.09 7.23
CA GLU A 93 -4.70 17.71 6.34
C GLU A 93 -5.17 16.27 6.63
N VAL A 94 -4.25 15.31 6.75
CA VAL A 94 -4.60 13.91 7.02
C VAL A 94 -5.29 13.73 8.39
N ASN A 95 -4.95 14.59 9.36
CA ASN A 95 -5.48 14.52 10.72
C ASN A 95 -6.98 14.92 10.83
N GLU A 96 -7.52 15.58 9.80
CA GLU A 96 -8.93 15.99 9.71
C GLU A 96 -9.88 14.78 9.87
N THR A 97 -9.52 13.64 9.28
CA THR A 97 -10.35 12.41 9.35
C THR A 97 -9.85 11.44 10.42
N ARG A 98 -10.79 10.69 11.03
CA ARG A 98 -10.43 9.59 11.95
C ARG A 98 -9.60 8.51 11.27
N LEU A 99 -9.90 8.18 10.02
CA LEU A 99 -9.12 7.23 9.22
C LEU A 99 -7.67 7.71 9.06
N GLY A 100 -7.46 8.96 8.67
CA GLY A 100 -6.13 9.53 8.48
C GLY A 100 -5.32 9.53 9.77
N ARG A 101 -5.94 9.86 10.91
CA ARG A 101 -5.32 9.72 12.24
C ARG A 101 -4.84 8.31 12.54
N MET A 102 -5.69 7.32 12.34
CA MET A 102 -5.31 5.92 12.58
C MET A 102 -4.13 5.49 11.71
N LEU A 103 -4.07 5.96 10.45
CA LEU A 103 -2.95 5.70 9.54
C LEU A 103 -1.67 6.41 9.99
N LEU A 104 -1.74 7.67 10.41
CA LEU A 104 -0.60 8.41 10.95
C LEU A 104 -0.03 7.72 12.20
N ASP A 105 -0.88 7.43 13.18
CA ASP A 105 -0.47 6.76 14.44
C ASP A 105 0.18 5.40 14.16
N THR A 106 -0.32 4.67 13.17
CA THR A 106 0.18 3.34 12.81
C THR A 106 1.50 3.41 12.04
N PHE A 107 1.66 4.31 11.07
CA PHE A 107 2.76 4.22 10.11
C PHE A 107 3.85 5.28 10.30
N GLN A 108 3.52 6.48 10.78
CA GLN A 108 4.45 7.60 10.84
C GLN A 108 5.66 7.32 11.74
N SER A 109 5.41 6.81 12.95
CA SER A 109 6.47 6.48 13.92
C SER A 109 7.42 5.37 13.44
N ARG A 110 7.02 4.62 12.41
CA ARG A 110 7.77 3.48 11.86
C ARG A 110 8.54 3.83 10.57
N GLY A 111 8.49 5.08 10.11
CA GLY A 111 9.09 5.50 8.84
C GLY A 111 8.41 4.85 7.63
N VAL A 112 7.11 4.60 7.75
CA VAL A 112 6.27 4.04 6.68
C VAL A 112 5.39 5.15 6.13
N ALA A 113 5.51 5.43 4.84
CA ALA A 113 4.62 6.30 4.10
C ALA A 113 3.36 5.54 3.68
N PHE A 114 2.30 6.29 3.40
CA PHE A 114 1.05 5.71 2.94
C PHE A 114 0.30 6.64 1.99
N ASN A 115 -0.41 6.04 1.05
CA ASN A 115 -1.42 6.66 0.20
C ASN A 115 -2.75 5.98 0.41
N VAL A 116 -3.84 6.71 0.19
CA VAL A 116 -5.19 6.18 0.17
C VAL A 116 -5.84 6.58 -1.14
N TYR A 117 -6.40 5.59 -1.82
CA TYR A 117 -7.12 5.77 -3.07
C TYR A 117 -8.56 5.32 -2.90
N VAL A 118 -9.46 6.04 -3.54
CA VAL A 118 -10.88 5.68 -3.61
C VAL A 118 -11.17 5.32 -5.06
N THR A 119 -11.54 4.07 -5.29
CA THR A 119 -11.90 3.55 -6.60
C THR A 119 -13.40 3.30 -6.64
N TYR A 120 -14.06 3.74 -7.70
CA TYR A 120 -15.49 3.57 -7.89
C TYR A 120 -15.83 3.27 -9.34
N THR A 121 -17.03 2.78 -9.57
CA THR A 121 -17.58 2.61 -10.91
C THR A 121 -18.50 3.79 -11.19
N GLY A 122 -18.19 4.55 -12.23
CA GLY A 122 -19.06 5.63 -12.72
C GLY A 122 -20.22 5.10 -13.56
N ASP A 123 -21.12 6.00 -13.91
CA ASP A 123 -22.44 5.72 -14.50
C ASP A 123 -22.35 5.04 -15.88
N THR A 124 -21.23 5.24 -16.58
CA THR A 124 -20.91 4.60 -17.87
C THR A 124 -20.26 3.22 -17.72
N GLY A 125 -20.16 2.69 -16.49
CA GLY A 125 -19.44 1.46 -16.17
C GLY A 125 -17.92 1.61 -16.15
N THR A 126 -17.40 2.84 -16.25
CA THR A 126 -15.96 3.11 -16.20
C THR A 126 -15.46 3.07 -14.76
N VAL A 127 -14.37 2.36 -14.51
CA VAL A 127 -13.71 2.33 -13.20
C VAL A 127 -12.74 3.51 -13.13
N ALA A 128 -12.95 4.40 -12.16
CA ALA A 128 -12.08 5.53 -11.87
C ALA A 128 -11.41 5.35 -10.50
N ARG A 129 -10.20 5.90 -10.34
CA ARG A 129 -9.42 5.84 -9.09
C ARG A 129 -8.95 7.25 -8.75
N GLU A 130 -9.49 7.76 -7.65
CA GLU A 130 -9.17 9.08 -7.13
C GLU A 130 -8.17 9.01 -5.97
N ARG A 131 -7.37 10.06 -5.84
CA ARG A 131 -6.43 10.22 -4.72
C ARG A 131 -7.19 10.81 -3.55
N PHE A 132 -7.25 10.07 -2.44
CA PHE A 132 -7.84 10.58 -1.20
C PHE A 132 -6.74 11.12 -0.28
N ILE A 133 -5.70 10.32 -0.05
CA ILE A 133 -4.46 10.74 0.64
C ILE A 133 -3.29 10.45 -0.30
N TYR A 134 -2.42 11.44 -0.54
CA TYR A 134 -1.26 11.28 -1.41
C TYR A 134 0.00 11.92 -0.80
N ARG A 135 0.95 11.06 -0.42
CA ARG A 135 2.20 11.39 0.27
C ARG A 135 3.46 11.06 -0.55
N GLY A 136 3.31 11.00 -1.88
CA GLY A 136 4.39 10.71 -2.82
C GLY A 136 4.22 9.36 -3.52
N GLU A 137 5.23 8.99 -4.28
CA GLU A 137 5.20 7.77 -5.08
C GLU A 137 5.62 6.54 -4.26
N PRO A 138 4.82 5.46 -4.26
CA PRO A 138 5.20 4.22 -3.60
C PRO A 138 6.49 3.62 -4.18
N SER A 139 7.31 3.03 -3.33
CA SER A 139 8.48 2.25 -3.77
C SER A 139 8.07 0.89 -4.37
N ASP A 140 8.97 0.22 -5.07
CA ASP A 140 8.74 -1.10 -5.68
C ASP A 140 8.25 -2.19 -4.69
N ASN A 141 8.58 -2.05 -3.40
CA ASN A 141 8.18 -2.99 -2.34
C ASN A 141 6.98 -2.47 -1.51
N ALA A 142 6.05 -1.76 -2.15
CA ALA A 142 4.85 -1.28 -1.49
C ALA A 142 3.86 -2.43 -1.23
N ALA A 143 3.24 -2.42 -0.05
CA ALA A 143 2.18 -3.33 0.31
C ALA A 143 0.81 -2.65 0.19
N THR A 144 -0.20 -3.42 -0.22
CA THR A 144 -1.55 -2.89 -0.47
C THR A 144 -2.59 -3.62 0.36
N ALA A 145 -3.49 -2.88 0.98
CA ALA A 145 -4.70 -3.38 1.62
C ALA A 145 -5.93 -2.72 1.00
N THR A 146 -7.04 -3.46 0.92
CA THR A 146 -8.24 -2.97 0.24
C THR A 146 -9.48 -3.41 1.00
N THR A 147 -10.47 -2.53 1.06
CA THR A 147 -11.80 -2.87 1.56
C THR A 147 -12.88 -2.17 0.73
N SER A 148 -14.08 -2.76 0.69
CA SER A 148 -15.23 -2.16 0.00
C SER A 148 -16.17 -1.52 1.01
N LEU A 149 -16.73 -0.37 0.63
CA LEU A 149 -17.69 0.39 1.41
C LEU A 149 -18.90 0.70 0.53
N ALA A 150 -20.09 0.32 1.00
CA ALA A 150 -21.34 0.74 0.38
C ALA A 150 -21.75 2.12 0.91
N LEU A 151 -21.99 3.04 -0.02
CA LEU A 151 -22.59 4.35 0.23
C LEU A 151 -24.05 4.29 -0.20
N TYR A 152 -24.95 4.78 0.65
CA TYR A 152 -26.38 4.86 0.39
C TYR A 152 -26.80 6.31 0.15
N ASP A 153 -27.88 6.52 -0.59
CA ASP A 153 -28.34 7.86 -0.99
C ASP A 153 -28.63 8.79 0.20
N ASP A 154 -29.00 8.19 1.33
CA ASP A 154 -29.33 8.83 2.59
C ASP A 154 -28.15 8.96 3.56
N ASP A 155 -26.95 8.47 3.20
CA ASP A 155 -25.76 8.70 4.02
C ASP A 155 -25.49 10.22 4.11
N PRO A 156 -25.40 10.79 5.32
CA PRO A 156 -25.17 12.22 5.48
C PRO A 156 -23.72 12.58 5.18
N LEU A 157 -23.49 13.76 4.60
CA LEU A 157 -22.16 14.35 4.51
C LEU A 157 -21.67 14.76 5.91
N TYR A 158 -20.36 14.71 6.12
CA TYR A 158 -19.73 15.08 7.38
C TYR A 158 -18.98 16.40 7.22
N ASP A 159 -19.32 17.38 8.07
CA ASP A 159 -18.68 18.70 8.11
C ASP A 159 -17.25 18.62 8.69
N ALA A 160 -16.46 19.69 8.57
CA ALA A 160 -15.09 19.82 9.07
C ALA A 160 -14.92 19.41 10.54
N ASN A 161 -15.93 19.65 11.38
CA ASN A 161 -15.90 19.25 12.80
C ASN A 161 -16.16 17.75 13.04
N GLY A 162 -16.36 16.96 11.98
CA GLY A 162 -16.65 15.52 12.03
C GLY A 162 -18.09 15.19 12.41
N THR A 163 -19.00 16.15 12.30
CA THR A 163 -20.43 15.99 12.57
C THR A 163 -21.22 15.76 11.29
N ALA A 164 -22.21 14.88 11.34
CA ALA A 164 -23.14 14.68 10.23
C ALA A 164 -23.96 15.96 9.97
N THR A 165 -24.16 16.26 8.70
CA THR A 165 -25.00 17.36 8.21
C THR A 165 -26.38 16.84 7.82
N ASP A 166 -27.31 17.76 7.54
CA ASP A 166 -28.63 17.42 6.98
C ASP A 166 -28.56 17.10 5.47
N THR A 167 -27.45 17.43 4.81
CA THR A 167 -27.24 17.12 3.38
C THR A 167 -26.75 15.69 3.21
N THR A 168 -27.43 14.89 2.39
CA THR A 168 -27.00 13.53 2.07
C THR A 168 -26.13 13.49 0.82
N VAL A 169 -25.41 12.39 0.59
CA VAL A 169 -24.60 12.20 -0.63
C VAL A 169 -25.42 12.37 -1.92
N ASN A 170 -26.68 11.92 -1.95
CA ASN A 170 -27.58 12.11 -3.10
C ASN A 170 -28.24 13.50 -3.13
N GLY A 171 -28.37 14.15 -1.98
CA GLY A 171 -28.89 15.52 -1.87
C GLY A 171 -27.85 16.60 -2.22
N SER A 172 -26.57 16.26 -2.19
CA SER A 172 -25.47 17.16 -2.55
C SER A 172 -25.40 17.40 -4.06
N SER A 173 -25.19 18.66 -4.43
CA SER A 173 -25.00 19.03 -5.83
C SER A 173 -23.56 18.88 -6.32
N THR A 174 -22.60 18.68 -5.40
CA THR A 174 -21.16 18.68 -5.73
C THR A 174 -20.43 17.39 -5.38
N TYR A 175 -20.98 16.54 -4.49
CA TYR A 175 -20.33 15.29 -4.07
C TYR A 175 -20.10 14.32 -5.24
N GLY A 176 -20.98 14.36 -6.24
CA GLY A 176 -20.83 13.61 -7.50
C GLY A 176 -19.52 13.89 -8.25
N ASN A 177 -18.86 15.03 -7.99
CA ASN A 177 -17.54 15.35 -8.55
C ASN A 177 -16.42 14.47 -7.96
N PHE A 178 -16.62 13.93 -6.76
CA PHE A 178 -15.68 13.03 -6.10
C PHE A 178 -16.07 11.57 -6.29
N VAL A 179 -17.32 11.21 -5.99
CA VAL A 179 -17.87 9.88 -6.25
C VAL A 179 -19.25 10.07 -6.89
N PRO A 180 -19.45 9.71 -8.17
CA PRO A 180 -20.74 9.81 -8.83
C PRO A 180 -21.71 8.71 -8.37
N SER A 181 -23.01 8.94 -8.54
CA SER A 181 -24.07 7.98 -8.25
C SER A 181 -24.09 6.83 -9.27
N GLY A 182 -23.85 5.60 -8.82
CA GLY A 182 -23.85 4.42 -9.68
C GLY A 182 -25.20 3.72 -9.87
N SER A 183 -26.26 4.11 -9.15
CA SER A 183 -27.61 3.51 -9.30
C SER A 183 -28.73 4.41 -8.78
N ASP A 184 -29.96 4.18 -9.24
CA ASP A 184 -31.18 4.85 -8.76
C ASP A 184 -31.94 4.03 -7.69
N THR A 185 -31.26 3.10 -7.00
CA THR A 185 -31.91 2.06 -6.17
C THR A 185 -31.80 2.28 -4.66
N GLY A 186 -31.40 3.48 -4.22
CA GLY A 186 -31.10 3.78 -2.81
C GLY A 186 -29.64 3.49 -2.43
N LEU A 187 -28.95 2.67 -3.23
CA LEU A 187 -27.50 2.50 -3.16
C LEU A 187 -26.84 3.55 -4.03
N TYR A 188 -26.09 4.45 -3.41
CA TYR A 188 -25.39 5.52 -4.11
C TYR A 188 -24.22 4.97 -4.93
N ASN A 189 -23.26 4.30 -4.29
CA ASN A 189 -22.15 3.61 -4.98
C ASN A 189 -21.49 2.57 -4.05
N VAL A 190 -20.73 1.63 -4.62
CA VAL A 190 -19.82 0.75 -3.86
C VAL A 190 -18.40 1.21 -4.13
N VAL A 191 -17.84 1.93 -3.17
CA VAL A 191 -16.46 2.43 -3.27
C VAL A 191 -15.49 1.40 -2.73
N ARG A 192 -14.35 1.26 -3.40
CA ARG A 192 -13.22 0.46 -2.95
C ARG A 192 -12.16 1.41 -2.41
N VAL A 193 -11.88 1.30 -1.13
CA VAL A 193 -10.80 2.06 -0.48
C VAL A 193 -9.55 1.21 -0.44
N GLU A 194 -8.48 1.74 -1.02
CA GLU A 194 -7.19 1.08 -1.11
C GLU A 194 -6.14 1.89 -0.35
N VAL A 195 -5.44 1.23 0.57
CA VAL A 195 -4.31 1.79 1.31
C VAL A 195 -3.05 1.15 0.79
N VAL A 196 -2.13 1.98 0.30
CA VAL A 196 -0.80 1.56 -0.17
C VAL A 196 0.23 2.08 0.82
N VAL A 197 1.07 1.20 1.36
CA VAL A 197 2.09 1.53 2.36
C VAL A 197 3.48 1.13 1.87
N TRP A 198 4.49 1.94 2.17
CA TRP A 198 5.87 1.63 1.80
C TRP A 198 6.86 2.29 2.77
N ARG A 199 8.09 1.78 2.85
CA ARG A 199 9.13 2.43 3.67
C ARG A 199 9.70 3.63 2.94
N MET A 200 9.97 4.68 3.70
CA MET A 200 10.78 5.83 3.26
C MET A 200 12.28 5.53 3.40
#